data_AF-W6MWM5-F1
#
_entry.id   AF-W6MWM5-F1
#
_cell.length_a   1.000
_cell.length_b   1.000
_cell.length_c   1.000
_cell.angle_alpha   90.00
_cell.angle_beta   90.00
_cell.angle_gamma   90.00
#
_symmetry.space_group_name_H-M   'P 1'
#
loop_
_entity.id
_entity.type
_entity.pdbx_description
1 polymer ?
#
loop_
_entity_poly.entity_id
_entity_poly.type
_entity_poly.pdbx_seq_one_letter_code
_entity_poly.pdbx_strand_id
1 'polypeptide(L)'
;MISASLSIHTQATSHTAEKMSFDFETGPLTDLRSNKGIPTGLVKLGSRKSLLAIKQSEIVEAQIKDVYPHLRTQIVGLTTFGDEVQNKPLYSFGGKSLWTKELEVLLYEKIGDNEMIDLIVHSLKDMPTHLPEEFELGCILKREGEFFCAIFATNSAFLDVNSLDWDCSVGFYDELKNFRR
;
A
#
# COMPACT_ATOMS: atom_id res chain seq x y z
N MET A 1 12.16 -0.05 -0.12
CA MET A 1 10.96 -0.86 -0.44
C MET A 1 9.90 -0.49 0.58
N ILE A 2 8.65 -0.26 0.16
CA ILE A 2 7.70 0.59 0.90
C ILE A 2 6.90 -0.26 1.88
N SER A 3 6.80 0.19 3.14
CA SER A 3 5.90 -0.39 4.14
C SER A 3 4.48 -0.45 3.56
N ALA A 4 3.89 -1.64 3.53
CA ALA A 4 2.49 -1.79 3.18
C ALA A 4 1.65 -1.23 4.35
N SER A 5 0.66 -0.41 4.02
CA SER A 5 -0.31 0.14 4.95
C SER A 5 -1.71 -0.32 4.58
N LEU A 6 -2.51 -0.60 5.60
CA LEU A 6 -3.89 -1.05 5.47
C LEU A 6 -4.82 0.14 5.68
N SER A 7 -5.70 0.42 4.74
CA SER A 7 -6.82 1.38 4.95
C SER A 7 -8.14 0.62 5.06
N ILE A 8 -8.96 0.99 6.05
CA ILE A 8 -10.29 0.42 6.28
C ILE A 8 -11.33 1.53 6.47
N HIS A 9 -12.59 1.23 6.18
CA HIS A 9 -13.70 2.17 6.32
C HIS A 9 -14.33 2.11 7.73
N THR A 10 -14.49 3.27 8.38
CA THR A 10 -14.86 3.39 9.80
C THR A 10 -16.31 2.99 10.10
N GLN A 11 -17.21 3.01 9.11
CA GLN A 11 -18.62 2.57 9.27
C GLN A 11 -18.96 1.25 8.55
N ALA A 12 -18.00 0.54 7.93
CA ALA A 12 -18.21 -0.80 7.34
C ALA A 12 -18.29 -1.92 8.40
N THR A 13 -18.54 -1.52 9.64
CA THR A 13 -18.53 -2.29 10.88
C THR A 13 -19.84 -3.05 11.11
N SER A 14 -20.39 -3.69 10.07
CA SER A 14 -21.51 -4.62 10.28
C SER A 14 -21.12 -6.11 10.27
N HIS A 15 -19.95 -6.54 9.76
CA HIS A 15 -19.54 -7.96 9.95
C HIS A 15 -18.05 -8.34 10.00
N THR A 16 -17.06 -7.47 9.77
CA THR A 16 -15.66 -7.97 9.68
C THR A 16 -14.58 -7.11 10.35
N ALA A 17 -14.76 -5.79 10.50
CA ALA A 17 -13.64 -4.88 10.84
C ALA A 17 -13.58 -4.37 12.30
N GLU A 18 -14.58 -4.59 13.16
CA GLU A 18 -14.62 -3.94 14.48
C GLU A 18 -13.58 -4.40 15.53
N LYS A 19 -12.74 -5.41 15.26
CA LYS A 19 -11.69 -5.82 16.19
C LYS A 19 -10.46 -6.41 15.49
N MET A 20 -9.87 -5.66 14.56
CA MET A 20 -8.48 -5.89 14.14
C MET A 20 -7.57 -4.79 14.74
N SER A 21 -7.69 -4.52 16.04
CA SER A 21 -6.64 -3.83 16.79
C SER A 21 -5.45 -4.79 16.94
N PHE A 22 -4.46 -4.64 16.07
CA PHE A 22 -3.20 -5.39 16.09
C PHE A 22 -2.23 -4.73 17.08
N ASP A 23 -2.29 -5.13 18.36
CA ASP A 23 -1.27 -4.79 19.34
C ASP A 23 -0.13 -5.83 19.24
N PHE A 24 0.95 -5.49 18.52
CA PHE A 24 2.11 -6.38 18.32
C PHE A 24 3.17 -6.29 19.44
N GLU A 25 2.94 -5.53 20.51
CA GLU A 25 3.90 -5.39 21.60
C GLU A 25 3.26 -5.66 22.98
N THR A 26 3.85 -6.64 23.68
CA THR A 26 3.76 -6.98 25.12
C THR A 26 2.74 -8.04 25.59
N GLY A 27 3.28 -9.19 26.03
CA GLY A 27 2.71 -10.00 27.11
C GLY A 27 1.80 -11.19 26.73
N PRO A 28 1.66 -12.20 27.61
CA PRO A 28 0.90 -13.41 27.32
C PRO A 28 -0.59 -13.09 27.14
N LEU A 29 -1.17 -13.65 26.07
CA LEU A 29 -2.60 -13.59 25.71
C LEU A 29 -3.50 -14.02 26.88
N THR A 30 -4.00 -13.07 27.68
CA THR A 30 -4.97 -13.37 28.73
C THR A 30 -6.29 -12.60 28.69
N ASP A 31 -6.65 -11.87 27.62
CA ASP A 31 -8.00 -11.26 27.60
C ASP A 31 -8.74 -11.19 26.26
N LEU A 32 -8.77 -12.30 25.50
CA LEU A 32 -9.67 -12.45 24.36
C LEU A 32 -11.09 -12.95 24.76
N ARG A 33 -11.49 -12.83 26.03
CA ARG A 33 -12.81 -13.28 26.53
C ARG A 33 -13.91 -12.21 26.44
N SER A 34 -13.81 -11.29 25.49
CA SER A 34 -14.90 -10.38 25.11
C SER A 34 -15.56 -10.88 23.82
N ASN A 35 -16.62 -11.66 24.02
CA ASN A 35 -17.57 -12.28 23.10
C ASN A 35 -17.98 -11.42 21.86
N LYS A 36 -17.10 -11.26 20.87
CA LYS A 36 -17.43 -10.84 19.49
C LYS A 36 -16.72 -11.82 18.54
N GLY A 37 -17.51 -12.49 17.70
CA GLY A 37 -17.10 -13.67 16.93
C GLY A 37 -15.85 -13.43 16.07
N ILE A 38 -15.00 -14.45 16.01
CA ILE A 38 -13.92 -14.53 15.02
C ILE A 38 -14.57 -14.44 13.64
N PRO A 39 -14.14 -13.56 12.72
CA PRO A 39 -14.74 -13.46 11.40
C PRO A 39 -14.62 -14.81 10.70
N THR A 40 -15.74 -15.40 10.30
CA THR A 40 -15.76 -16.60 9.46
C THR A 40 -16.17 -16.15 8.06
N GLY A 41 -15.23 -16.03 7.12
CA GLY A 41 -15.56 -15.47 5.81
C GLY A 41 -14.40 -15.32 4.84
N LEU A 42 -14.73 -14.69 3.70
CA LEU A 42 -13.79 -14.24 2.67
C LEU A 42 -13.46 -12.77 2.91
N VAL A 43 -12.17 -12.45 3.04
CA VAL A 43 -11.65 -11.08 3.14
C VAL A 43 -11.11 -10.65 1.78
N LYS A 44 -11.62 -9.53 1.25
CA LYS A 44 -11.25 -8.99 -0.05
C LYS A 44 -10.28 -7.83 0.12
N LEU A 45 -9.07 -8.01 -0.41
CA LEU A 45 -8.00 -7.04 -0.37
C LEU A 45 -7.95 -6.25 -1.68
N GLY A 46 -8.29 -4.96 -1.64
CA GLY A 46 -8.11 -4.04 -2.76
C GLY A 46 -6.65 -3.70 -2.99
N SER A 47 -6.25 -3.69 -4.26
CA SER A 47 -4.89 -3.34 -4.67
C SER A 47 -4.85 -2.71 -6.07
N ARG A 48 -3.77 -2.00 -6.38
CA ARG A 48 -3.47 -1.63 -7.77
C ARG A 48 -3.04 -2.86 -8.56
N LYS A 49 -3.29 -2.89 -9.88
CA LYS A 49 -2.85 -3.97 -10.78
C LYS A 49 -1.34 -4.02 -11.03
N SER A 50 -0.57 -3.02 -10.59
CA SER A 50 0.88 -3.03 -10.78
C SER A 50 1.51 -4.22 -10.05
N LEU A 51 2.56 -4.81 -10.66
CA LEU A 51 3.21 -6.01 -10.11
C LEU A 51 3.67 -5.81 -8.66
N LEU A 52 4.22 -4.63 -8.33
CA LEU A 52 4.66 -4.32 -6.98
C LEU A 52 3.49 -4.23 -6.00
N ALA A 53 2.37 -3.61 -6.37
CA ALA A 53 1.21 -3.49 -5.49
C ALA A 53 0.57 -4.86 -5.22
N ILE A 54 0.47 -5.73 -6.23
CA ILE A 54 0.04 -7.11 -6.05
C ILE A 54 0.99 -7.87 -5.12
N LYS A 55 2.31 -7.75 -5.28
CA LYS A 55 3.27 -8.38 -4.35
C LYS A 55 3.16 -7.86 -2.92
N GLN A 56 2.94 -6.57 -2.71
CA GLN A 56 2.67 -6.03 -1.37
C GLN A 56 1.39 -6.62 -0.78
N SER A 57 0.37 -6.83 -1.60
CA SER A 57 -0.91 -7.42 -1.17
C SER A 57 -0.78 -8.89 -0.85
N GLU A 58 0.01 -9.65 -1.60
CA GLU A 58 0.36 -11.05 -1.28
C GLU A 58 1.11 -11.16 0.06
N ILE A 59 1.99 -10.21 0.39
CA ILE A 59 2.68 -10.19 1.69
C ILE A 59 1.68 -10.00 2.84
N VAL A 60 0.76 -9.04 2.70
CA VAL A 60 -0.31 -8.82 3.69
C VAL A 60 -1.20 -10.05 3.79
N GLU A 61 -1.58 -10.64 2.65
CA GLU A 61 -2.39 -11.86 2.59
C GLU A 61 -1.74 -13.03 3.34
N ALA A 62 -0.43 -13.23 3.15
CA ALA A 62 0.33 -14.26 3.85
C ALA A 62 0.31 -14.06 5.37
N GLN A 63 0.45 -12.82 5.85
CA GLN A 63 0.39 -12.52 7.28
C GLN A 63 -1.01 -12.72 7.87
N ILE A 64 -2.06 -12.37 7.13
CA ILE A 64 -3.44 -12.64 7.55
C ILE A 64 -3.66 -14.16 7.66
N LYS A 65 -3.20 -14.94 6.70
CA LYS A 65 -3.34 -16.41 6.71
C LYS A 65 -2.54 -17.08 7.84
N ASP A 66 -1.38 -16.53 8.20
CA ASP A 66 -0.56 -17.04 9.30
C ASP A 66 -1.26 -16.87 10.65
N VAL A 67 -1.86 -15.70 10.88
CA VAL A 67 -2.58 -15.40 12.14
C VAL A 67 -3.99 -16.01 12.16
N TYR A 68 -4.67 -16.05 11.01
CA TYR A 68 -6.04 -16.53 10.86
C TYR A 68 -6.16 -17.60 9.75
N PRO A 69 -5.68 -18.84 9.97
CA PRO A 69 -5.64 -19.88 8.92
C PRO A 69 -6.99 -20.32 8.36
N HIS A 70 -8.08 -19.99 9.07
CA HIS A 70 -9.45 -20.33 8.69
C HIS A 70 -10.10 -19.27 7.79
N LEU A 71 -9.50 -18.07 7.68
CA LEU A 71 -9.98 -17.02 6.79
C LEU A 71 -9.60 -17.33 5.34
N ARG A 72 -10.56 -17.10 4.44
CA ARG A 72 -10.25 -17.04 3.00
C ARG A 72 -9.91 -15.60 2.66
N THR A 73 -9.03 -15.42 1.69
CA THR A 73 -8.64 -14.10 1.20
C THR A 73 -8.74 -14.07 -0.33
N GLN A 74 -9.00 -12.89 -0.88
CA GLN A 74 -9.01 -12.64 -2.32
C GLN A 74 -8.41 -11.25 -2.57
N ILE A 75 -7.45 -11.16 -3.49
CA ILE A 75 -6.91 -9.88 -3.93
C ILE A 75 -7.74 -9.39 -5.13
N VAL A 76 -8.28 -8.18 -5.02
CA VAL A 76 -9.05 -7.49 -6.07
C VAL A 76 -8.17 -6.37 -6.64
N GLY A 77 -7.65 -6.59 -7.84
CA GLY A 77 -6.73 -5.66 -8.51
C GLY A 77 -7.46 -4.67 -9.43
N LEU A 78 -7.22 -3.37 -9.26
CA LEU A 78 -7.78 -2.30 -10.08
C LEU A 78 -6.73 -1.48 -10.83
N THR A 79 -7.12 -0.97 -12.00
CA THR A 79 -6.38 0.07 -12.71
C THR A 79 -6.86 1.42 -12.17
N THR A 80 -5.94 2.29 -11.78
CA THR A 80 -6.25 3.66 -11.35
C THR A 80 -6.00 4.67 -12.47
N PHE A 81 -6.56 5.88 -12.40
CA PHE A 81 -6.28 6.90 -13.42
C PHE A 81 -4.77 7.23 -13.50
N GLY A 82 -4.08 7.21 -12.37
CA GLY A 82 -2.63 7.36 -12.33
C GLY A 82 -1.84 6.20 -12.95
N ASP A 83 -2.44 5.02 -13.14
CA ASP A 83 -1.83 3.92 -13.92
C ASP A 83 -1.97 4.16 -15.43
N GLU A 84 -3.04 4.83 -15.87
CA GLU A 84 -3.34 5.07 -17.29
C GLU A 84 -2.55 6.26 -17.85
N VAL A 85 -2.29 7.29 -17.03
CA VAL A 85 -1.60 8.51 -17.48
C VAL A 85 -0.13 8.53 -17.03
N GLN A 86 0.71 7.76 -17.73
CA GLN A 86 2.15 7.64 -17.44
C GLN A 86 3.03 8.66 -18.20
N ASN A 87 2.47 9.36 -19.18
CA ASN A 87 3.20 10.27 -20.08
C ASN A 87 3.22 11.72 -19.62
N LYS A 88 2.68 12.02 -18.43
CA LYS A 88 2.68 13.36 -17.84
C LYS A 88 3.45 13.35 -16.53
N PRO A 89 4.20 14.42 -16.22
CA PRO A 89 4.90 14.52 -14.95
C PRO A 89 3.93 14.49 -13.77
N LEU A 90 4.31 13.81 -12.68
CA LEU A 90 3.48 13.63 -11.49
C LEU A 90 2.98 14.95 -10.89
N TYR A 91 3.83 16.00 -10.90
CA TYR A 91 3.50 17.32 -10.39
C TYR A 91 2.43 18.06 -11.21
N SER A 92 2.18 17.61 -12.46
CA SER A 92 1.17 18.21 -13.33
C SER A 92 -0.24 17.73 -13.03
N PHE A 93 -0.38 16.68 -12.23
CA PHE A 93 -1.66 16.26 -11.67
C PHE A 93 -1.91 17.07 -10.40
N GLY A 94 -3.08 17.70 -10.30
CA GLY A 94 -3.46 18.72 -9.31
C GLY A 94 -3.50 18.32 -7.83
N GLY A 95 -2.70 17.34 -7.42
CA GLY A 95 -2.38 17.06 -6.02
C GLY A 95 -3.40 16.20 -5.26
N LYS A 96 -2.82 15.28 -4.48
CA LYS A 96 -3.35 14.45 -3.39
C LYS A 96 -4.46 13.47 -3.81
N SER A 97 -4.14 12.17 -3.71
CA SER A 97 -5.05 11.02 -3.93
C SER A 97 -5.20 10.49 -5.37
N LEU A 98 -4.18 10.68 -6.23
CA LEU A 98 -4.18 10.15 -7.61
C LEU A 98 -4.31 8.61 -7.71
N TRP A 99 -4.09 7.90 -6.59
CA TRP A 99 -4.11 6.43 -6.55
C TRP A 99 -4.92 5.83 -5.41
N THR A 100 -5.51 6.65 -4.53
CA THR A 100 -6.26 6.13 -3.37
C THR A 100 -7.77 6.19 -3.59
N LYS A 101 -8.27 7.23 -4.27
CA LYS A 101 -9.70 7.50 -4.41
C LYS A 101 -10.48 6.39 -5.11
N GLU A 102 -9.93 5.80 -6.17
CA GLU A 102 -10.63 4.75 -6.93
C GLU A 102 -10.77 3.45 -6.13
N LEU A 103 -9.78 3.13 -5.28
CA LEU A 103 -9.85 1.97 -4.39
C LEU A 103 -10.76 2.24 -3.19
N GLU A 104 -10.71 3.45 -2.66
CA GLU A 104 -11.54 3.92 -1.54
C GLU A 104 -13.04 3.77 -1.81
N VAL A 105 -13.52 4.05 -3.02
CA VAL A 105 -14.95 3.88 -3.35
C VAL A 105 -15.39 2.42 -3.25
N LEU A 106 -14.52 1.46 -3.52
CA LEU A 106 -14.85 0.03 -3.39
C LEU A 106 -15.02 -0.44 -1.94
N LEU A 107 -14.57 0.34 -0.95
CA LEU A 107 -14.90 0.06 0.46
C LEU A 107 -16.38 0.32 0.76
N TYR A 108 -17.07 1.13 -0.06
CA TYR A 108 -18.48 1.48 0.13
C TYR A 108 -19.43 0.73 -0.79
N GLU A 109 -19.05 0.58 -2.06
CA GLU A 109 -19.96 0.10 -3.09
C GLU A 109 -19.23 -0.66 -4.20
N LYS A 110 -20.00 -1.42 -4.99
CA LYS A 110 -19.47 -2.06 -6.20
C LYS A 110 -19.41 -1.04 -7.33
N ILE A 111 -18.31 -0.99 -8.07
CA ILE A 111 -18.16 -0.12 -9.24
C ILE A 111 -17.94 -0.98 -10.48
N GLY A 112 -18.90 -0.91 -11.42
CA GLY A 112 -18.88 -1.73 -12.63
C GLY A 112 -18.87 -3.22 -12.28
N ASP A 113 -17.94 -3.97 -12.86
CA ASP A 113 -17.74 -5.40 -12.58
C ASP A 113 -16.88 -5.66 -11.32
N ASN A 114 -16.37 -4.62 -10.66
CA ASN A 114 -15.53 -4.78 -9.47
C ASN A 114 -16.40 -4.97 -8.22
N GLU A 115 -16.01 -5.94 -7.41
CA GLU A 115 -16.67 -6.20 -6.13
C GLU A 115 -16.23 -5.21 -5.06
N MET A 116 -17.07 -5.03 -4.05
CA MET A 116 -16.69 -4.36 -2.81
C MET A 116 -15.53 -5.09 -2.17
N ILE A 117 -14.66 -4.32 -1.51
CA ILE A 117 -13.48 -4.80 -0.80
C ILE A 117 -13.62 -4.48 0.69
N ASP A 118 -12.89 -5.22 1.52
CA ASP A 118 -12.92 -5.04 2.98
C ASP A 118 -11.76 -4.15 3.47
N LEU A 119 -10.64 -4.18 2.75
CA LEU A 119 -9.42 -3.48 3.11
C LEU A 119 -8.61 -3.12 1.86
N ILE A 120 -7.80 -2.07 1.92
CA ILE A 120 -6.91 -1.68 0.82
C ILE A 120 -5.46 -1.77 1.27
N VAL A 121 -4.60 -2.33 0.41
CA VAL A 121 -3.15 -2.37 0.63
C VAL A 121 -2.47 -1.28 -0.20
N HIS A 122 -1.80 -0.36 0.49
CA HIS A 122 -1.04 0.73 -0.12
C HIS A 122 0.43 0.71 0.26
N SER A 123 1.24 1.30 -0.60
CA SER A 123 2.55 1.80 -0.21
C SER A 123 2.35 3.04 0.66
N LEU A 124 2.83 3.03 1.91
CA LEU A 124 2.59 4.13 2.87
C LEU A 124 3.06 5.50 2.34
N LYS A 125 4.11 5.55 1.52
CA LYS A 125 4.60 6.80 0.90
C LYS A 125 3.58 7.47 -0.03
N ASP A 126 2.65 6.68 -0.57
CA ASP A 126 1.66 7.12 -1.55
C ASP A 126 0.33 7.51 -0.87
N MET A 127 0.23 7.35 0.46
CA MET A 127 -0.93 7.74 1.24
C MET A 127 -0.93 9.25 1.52
N PRO A 128 -2.11 9.92 1.49
CA PRO A 128 -2.20 11.30 1.95
C PRO A 128 -1.90 11.39 3.44
N THR A 129 -1.32 12.51 3.87
CA THR A 129 -1.04 12.79 5.29
C THR A 129 -2.30 13.01 6.11
N HIS A 130 -3.40 13.37 5.45
CA HIS A 130 -4.73 13.46 6.03
C HIS A 130 -5.62 12.50 5.26
N LEU A 131 -6.07 11.45 5.94
CA LEU A 131 -7.13 10.60 5.44
C LEU A 131 -8.49 11.30 5.63
N PRO A 132 -9.45 11.06 4.72
CA PRO A 132 -10.85 11.38 4.98
C PRO A 132 -11.32 10.75 6.31
N GLU A 133 -12.26 11.39 7.00
CA GLU A 133 -12.73 10.95 8.34
C GLU A 133 -13.35 9.54 8.33
N GLU A 134 -13.81 9.13 7.16
CA GLU A 134 -14.42 7.82 6.92
C GLU A 134 -13.38 6.70 6.80
N PHE A 135 -12.09 7.01 6.71
CA PHE A 135 -11.02 6.03 6.56
C PHE A 135 -10.00 6.12 7.67
N GLU A 136 -9.47 4.97 8.06
CA GLU A 136 -8.37 4.88 9.01
C GLU A 136 -7.25 3.97 8.50
N LEU A 137 -6.02 4.23 8.95
CA LEU A 137 -4.90 3.31 8.79
C LEU A 137 -5.03 2.18 9.82
N GLY A 138 -5.52 1.02 9.40
CA GLY A 138 -5.70 -0.13 10.28
C GLY A 138 -4.39 -0.83 10.66
N CYS A 139 -3.36 -0.73 9.83
CA CYS A 139 -2.06 -1.37 10.09
C CYS A 139 -0.93 -0.76 9.27
N ILE A 140 0.28 -0.79 9.81
CA ILE A 140 1.53 -0.53 9.10
C ILE A 140 2.44 -1.74 9.30
N LEU A 141 2.83 -2.40 8.20
CA LEU A 141 3.76 -3.52 8.29
C LEU A 141 5.17 -3.05 8.65
N LYS A 142 5.98 -3.98 9.17
CA LYS A 142 7.40 -3.74 9.42
C LYS A 142 8.06 -3.15 8.16
N ARG A 143 8.80 -2.06 8.36
CA ARG A 143 9.44 -1.33 7.28
C ARG A 143 10.57 -2.16 6.67
N GLU A 144 10.49 -2.36 5.35
CA GLU A 144 11.58 -2.88 4.53
C GLU A 144 12.57 -1.76 4.15
N GLY A 145 13.80 -2.13 3.79
CA GLY A 145 14.95 -1.22 3.63
C GLY A 145 14.64 0.19 3.09
N GLU A 146 15.21 1.20 3.73
CA GLU A 146 14.88 2.62 3.54
C GLU A 146 15.74 3.36 2.52
N PHE A 147 16.75 2.68 1.96
CA PHE A 147 17.71 3.28 1.06
C PHE A 147 17.14 3.47 -0.35
N PHE A 148 17.50 4.59 -0.97
CA PHE A 148 17.41 4.75 -2.42
C PHE A 148 18.46 3.88 -3.09
N CYS A 149 18.13 3.33 -4.25
CA CYS A 149 19.07 2.58 -5.07
C CYS A 149 19.35 3.35 -6.36
N ALA A 150 20.60 3.33 -6.79
CA ALA A 150 20.98 3.78 -8.12
C ALA A 150 20.88 2.59 -9.07
N ILE A 151 20.20 2.79 -10.20
CA ILE A 151 20.06 1.79 -11.26
C ILE A 151 20.81 2.31 -12.47
N PHE A 152 21.80 1.53 -12.93
CA PHE A 152 22.60 1.85 -14.10
C PHE A 152 22.12 1.02 -15.29
N ALA A 153 22.24 1.59 -16.50
CA ALA A 153 22.02 0.83 -17.73
C ALA A 153 23.02 -0.34 -17.80
N THR A 154 22.60 -1.47 -18.36
CA THR A 154 23.43 -2.70 -18.43
C THR A 154 24.78 -2.49 -19.11
N ASN A 155 24.87 -1.53 -20.03
CA ASN A 155 26.08 -1.17 -20.76
C ASN A 155 26.76 0.11 -20.24
N SER A 156 26.39 0.59 -19.05
CA SER A 156 27.00 1.73 -18.39
C SER A 156 28.45 1.41 -18.03
N ALA A 157 29.36 2.36 -18.31
CA ALA A 157 30.74 2.31 -17.81
C ALA A 157 30.84 2.70 -16.31
N PHE A 158 29.77 3.28 -15.76
CA PHE A 158 29.68 3.76 -14.39
C PHE A 158 29.22 2.67 -13.43
N LEU A 159 29.88 2.56 -12.29
CA LEU A 159 29.60 1.56 -11.24
C LEU A 159 28.83 2.14 -10.05
N ASP A 160 28.98 3.45 -9.83
CA ASP A 160 28.33 4.15 -8.73
C ASP A 160 28.01 5.61 -9.10
N VAL A 161 27.22 6.27 -8.24
CA VAL A 161 26.75 7.64 -8.47
C VAL A 161 27.90 8.65 -8.44
N ASN A 162 29.01 8.35 -7.75
CA ASN A 162 30.16 9.25 -7.67
C ASN A 162 30.98 9.21 -8.98
N SER A 163 30.90 8.13 -9.74
CA SER A 163 31.58 7.98 -11.02
C SER A 163 30.91 8.68 -12.21
N LEU A 164 29.66 9.17 -12.06
CA LEU A 164 28.95 9.82 -13.16
C LEU A 164 29.65 11.10 -13.65
N ASP A 165 29.74 11.28 -14.96
CA ASP A 165 30.22 12.51 -15.58
C ASP A 165 29.14 13.62 -15.55
N TRP A 166 29.56 14.88 -15.75
CA TRP A 166 28.70 16.06 -15.61
C TRP A 166 27.56 16.14 -16.64
N ASP A 167 27.71 15.45 -17.77
CA ASP A 167 26.77 15.41 -18.88
C ASP A 167 25.82 14.20 -18.81
N CYS A 168 25.94 13.36 -17.78
CA CYS A 168 25.06 12.22 -17.57
C CYS A 168 23.61 12.67 -17.30
N SER A 169 22.67 12.11 -18.07
CA SER A 169 21.25 12.29 -17.82
C SER A 169 20.78 11.40 -16.67
N VAL A 170 20.19 11.99 -15.62
CA VAL A 170 19.61 11.24 -14.50
C VAL A 170 18.11 11.52 -14.38
N GLY A 171 17.29 10.46 -14.30
CA GLY A 171 15.83 10.54 -14.30
C GLY A 171 15.16 11.00 -12.99
N PHE A 172 15.93 11.37 -11.96
CA PHE A 172 15.43 11.87 -10.67
C PHE A 172 16.30 13.05 -10.24
N TYR A 173 15.76 14.28 -10.34
CA TYR A 173 16.59 15.46 -10.61
C TYR A 173 16.90 16.38 -9.41
N ASP A 174 16.20 16.27 -8.28
CA ASP A 174 16.28 17.30 -7.23
C ASP A 174 17.32 17.03 -6.12
N GLU A 175 17.55 15.78 -5.70
CA GLU A 175 18.46 15.50 -4.57
C GLU A 175 19.94 15.33 -4.96
N LEU A 176 20.23 15.00 -6.23
CA LEU A 176 21.62 14.75 -6.66
C LEU A 176 22.49 16.01 -6.73
N LYS A 177 21.88 17.20 -6.83
CA LYS A 177 22.63 18.47 -6.82
C LYS A 177 23.30 18.76 -5.47
N ASN A 178 22.79 18.19 -4.38
CA ASN A 178 23.34 18.38 -3.03
C ASN A 178 24.40 17.34 -2.65
N PHE A 179 24.53 16.24 -3.39
CA PHE A 179 25.49 15.17 -3.10
C PHE A 179 26.91 15.45 -3.60
N ARG A 180 27.11 16.48 -4.44
CA ARG A 180 28.40 16.82 -5.05
C ARG A 180 28.89 18.24 -4.69
N ARG A 181 28.63 18.70 -3.46
CA ARG A 181 29.29 19.86 -2.84
C ARG A 181 30.36 19.43 -1.85
#